data_AF-A0A9R0SKZ1-F1
#
_entry.id   AF-A0A9R0SKZ1-F1
#
_cell.length_a   1.000
_cell.length_b   1.000
_cell.length_c   1.000
_cell.angle_alpha   90.00
_cell.angle_beta   90.00
_cell.angle_gamma   90.00
#
_symmetry.space_group_name_H-M   'P 1'
#
loop_
_entity.id
_entity.type
_entity.pdbx_description
1 polymer ?
#
loop_
_entity_poly.entity_id
_entity_poly.type
_entity_poly.pdbx_seq_one_letter_code
_entity_poly.pdbx_strand_id
1 'polypeptide(L)'
;MPGAPTALLAFIVCISFPAAGASSERSMSLPGCADKCGDVPIPYPFGIGGHCATTRLNSYFNLTCDGTFDPPRPMVGDREAIVEVASISLEHGEMRVLSPVNHICFTSNSTSTKLADGYDLQPTPFIPSPSRNRFTVIGCNTLGLITGYKDTASQYVAGCYSYCDGVNNTSDGAPCAGMGCCEAAIPANLTTFGVVFQMNQSKVWDFNPCFYAMVAEVGWYNFRQQDLVGSLGFINDRAQRGAPIVADWAIKNGSCPEEGKDAPSDYACISANSYCKAANNGPGYLCQCSKGYEGNPYLLNGCQGSIFTQI
;
A
#
# COMPACT_ATOMS: atom_id res chain seq x y z
N MET A 1 -52.35 -68.01 24.01
CA MET A 1 -51.69 -66.69 24.02
C MET A 1 -50.33 -66.85 23.34
N PRO A 2 -50.00 -66.01 22.35
CA PRO A 2 -48.93 -66.28 21.39
C PRO A 2 -47.56 -65.85 21.92
N GLY A 3 -46.52 -66.65 21.64
CA GLY A 3 -45.12 -66.24 21.75
C GLY A 3 -44.68 -65.66 20.42
N ALA A 4 -44.37 -64.36 20.39
CA ALA A 4 -43.87 -63.67 19.21
C ALA A 4 -42.34 -63.84 19.08
N PRO A 5 -41.79 -64.03 17.86
CA PRO A 5 -40.35 -64.04 17.65
C PRO A 5 -39.84 -62.60 17.56
N THR A 6 -38.85 -62.26 18.40
CA THR A 6 -38.12 -61.00 18.31
C THR A 6 -37.15 -61.05 17.12
N ALA A 7 -37.47 -60.31 16.05
CA ALA A 7 -36.56 -60.06 14.94
C ALA A 7 -35.60 -58.91 15.31
N LEU A 8 -34.28 -59.18 15.29
CA LEU A 8 -33.24 -58.17 15.44
C LEU A 8 -33.03 -57.46 14.10
N LEU A 9 -33.41 -56.18 14.01
CA LEU A 9 -33.11 -55.30 12.88
C LEU A 9 -31.72 -54.68 13.06
N ALA A 10 -30.74 -55.12 12.27
CA ALA A 10 -29.43 -54.49 12.21
C ALA A 10 -29.49 -53.26 11.29
N PHE A 11 -29.44 -52.06 11.88
CA PHE A 11 -29.29 -50.81 11.13
C PHE A 11 -27.82 -50.62 10.75
N ILE A 12 -27.49 -50.78 9.47
CA ILE A 12 -26.20 -50.39 8.91
C ILE A 12 -26.22 -48.87 8.75
N VAL A 13 -25.53 -48.16 9.65
CA VAL A 13 -25.30 -46.72 9.53
C VAL A 13 -24.16 -46.51 8.53
N CYS A 14 -24.51 -46.17 7.29
CA CYS A 14 -23.54 -45.70 6.30
C CYS A 14 -23.08 -44.29 6.70
N ILE A 15 -21.89 -44.19 7.33
CA ILE A 15 -21.23 -42.91 7.57
C ILE A 15 -20.62 -42.46 6.24
N SER A 16 -21.36 -41.65 5.48
CA SER A 16 -20.81 -40.94 4.33
C SER A 16 -19.94 -39.79 4.84
N PHE A 17 -18.62 -39.99 4.80
CA PHE A 17 -17.67 -38.89 4.94
C PHE A 17 -17.85 -37.93 3.76
N PRO A 18 -18.03 -36.62 3.99
CA PRO A 18 -17.98 -35.66 2.89
C PRO A 18 -16.58 -35.74 2.30
N ALA A 19 -16.49 -36.06 1.01
CA ALA A 19 -15.26 -35.90 0.27
C ALA A 19 -14.87 -34.42 0.37
N ALA A 20 -13.71 -34.14 0.95
CA ALA A 20 -13.12 -32.81 0.88
C ALA A 20 -12.90 -32.50 -0.60
N GLY A 21 -13.77 -31.67 -1.17
CA GLY A 21 -13.56 -31.13 -2.50
C GLY A 21 -12.26 -30.35 -2.47
N ALA A 22 -11.30 -30.75 -3.29
CA ALA A 22 -10.13 -29.92 -3.55
C ALA A 22 -10.63 -28.62 -4.17
N SER A 23 -10.67 -27.55 -3.38
CA SER A 23 -10.73 -26.20 -3.94
C SER A 23 -9.48 -26.05 -4.79
N SER A 24 -9.64 -26.00 -6.11
CA SER A 24 -8.56 -25.60 -7.01
C SER A 24 -8.19 -24.17 -6.61
N GLU A 25 -7.11 -24.01 -5.83
CA GLU A 25 -6.56 -22.68 -5.53
C GLU A 25 -6.27 -22.01 -6.88
N ARG A 26 -6.99 -20.92 -7.17
CA ARG A 26 -6.75 -20.14 -8.38
C ARG A 26 -5.33 -19.58 -8.29
N SER A 27 -4.49 -19.90 -9.27
CA SER A 27 -3.11 -19.42 -9.31
C SER A 27 -3.08 -17.89 -9.33
N MET A 28 -2.50 -17.29 -8.30
CA MET A 28 -2.30 -15.84 -8.23
C MET A 28 -0.88 -15.43 -8.61
N SER A 29 0.10 -16.33 -8.49
CA SER A 29 1.46 -16.16 -8.97
C SER A 29 1.70 -16.92 -10.29
N LEU A 30 2.83 -16.64 -10.95
CA LEU A 30 3.29 -17.45 -12.08
C LEU A 30 3.62 -18.89 -11.62
N PRO A 31 3.33 -19.93 -12.43
CA PRO A 31 3.68 -21.31 -12.09
C PRO A 31 5.17 -21.47 -11.78
N GLY A 32 5.48 -22.10 -10.64
CA GLY A 32 6.86 -22.28 -10.16
C GLY A 32 7.45 -21.09 -9.42
N CYS A 33 6.70 -20.01 -9.25
CA CYS A 33 7.10 -18.83 -8.47
C CYS A 33 6.45 -18.81 -7.09
N ALA A 34 7.17 -18.23 -6.13
CA ALA A 34 6.63 -17.99 -4.80
C ALA A 34 5.38 -17.08 -4.88
N ASP A 35 4.34 -17.48 -4.17
CA ASP A 35 3.04 -16.80 -4.09
C ASP A 35 2.93 -15.89 -2.87
N LYS A 36 3.93 -15.89 -1.97
CA LYS A 36 4.01 -15.04 -0.79
C LYS A 36 5.44 -14.73 -0.34
N CYS A 37 5.59 -13.67 0.46
CA CYS A 37 6.78 -13.39 1.26
C CYS A 37 6.34 -13.09 2.69
N GLY A 38 6.74 -13.94 3.65
CA GLY A 38 6.12 -13.96 4.97
C GLY A 38 4.62 -14.20 4.86
N ASP A 39 3.82 -13.27 5.38
CA ASP A 39 2.35 -13.33 5.34
C ASP A 39 1.73 -12.53 4.19
N VAL A 40 2.54 -11.89 3.35
CA VAL A 40 2.06 -11.02 2.27
C VAL A 40 1.95 -11.83 0.97
N PRO A 41 0.74 -12.00 0.39
CA PRO A 41 0.57 -12.60 -0.92
C PRO A 41 1.22 -11.75 -2.01
N ILE A 42 1.91 -12.40 -2.94
CA ILE A 42 2.59 -11.78 -4.08
C ILE A 42 1.91 -12.24 -5.39
N PRO A 43 0.85 -11.53 -5.83
CA PRO A 43 0.20 -11.86 -7.09
C PRO A 43 0.98 -11.31 -8.29
N TYR A 44 1.00 -12.06 -9.38
CA TYR A 44 1.46 -11.54 -10.67
C TYR A 44 0.59 -10.32 -11.07
N PRO A 45 1.13 -9.20 -11.59
CA PRO A 45 2.43 -9.03 -12.25
C PRO A 45 3.64 -8.89 -11.32
N PHE A 46 3.43 -8.82 -10.01
CA PHE A 46 4.52 -8.82 -9.03
C PHE A 46 5.08 -10.22 -8.84
N GLY A 47 6.36 -10.29 -8.45
CA GLY A 47 7.01 -11.56 -8.19
C GLY A 47 8.36 -11.39 -7.52
N ILE A 48 8.86 -12.49 -6.95
CA ILE A 48 10.18 -12.54 -6.32
C ILE A 48 11.15 -13.19 -7.29
N GLY A 49 12.10 -12.40 -7.81
CA GLY A 49 13.02 -12.82 -8.86
C GLY A 49 12.54 -12.43 -10.26
N GLY A 50 13.48 -12.03 -11.11
CA GLY A 50 13.17 -11.37 -12.39
C GLY A 50 12.37 -12.19 -13.42
N HIS A 51 12.31 -13.52 -13.26
CA HIS A 51 11.51 -14.42 -14.10
C HIS A 51 10.08 -14.63 -13.59
N CYS A 52 9.79 -14.21 -12.35
CA CYS A 52 8.50 -14.34 -11.69
C CYS A 52 7.65 -13.06 -11.74
N ALA A 53 8.20 -11.99 -12.30
CA ALA A 53 7.56 -10.69 -12.39
C ALA A 53 7.62 -10.16 -13.84
N THR A 54 6.75 -9.21 -14.18
CA THR A 54 6.76 -8.56 -15.50
C THR A 54 7.85 -7.48 -15.64
N THR A 55 9.10 -7.87 -15.42
CA THR A 55 10.27 -6.97 -15.46
C THR A 55 10.48 -6.28 -16.80
N ARG A 56 9.94 -6.84 -17.89
CA ARG A 56 9.93 -6.21 -19.23
C ARG A 56 9.09 -4.93 -19.28
N LEU A 57 8.01 -4.85 -18.49
CA LEU A 57 7.15 -3.66 -18.45
C LEU A 57 7.70 -2.63 -17.47
N ASN A 58 8.13 -3.08 -16.29
CA ASN A 58 8.80 -2.23 -15.31
C ASN A 58 9.58 -3.08 -14.29
N SER A 59 10.80 -2.68 -13.95
CA SER A 59 11.65 -3.40 -12.99
C SER A 59 11.08 -3.44 -11.57
N TYR A 60 10.26 -2.46 -11.19
CA TYR A 60 9.66 -2.34 -9.86
C TYR A 60 8.53 -3.36 -9.58
N PHE A 61 8.13 -4.16 -10.57
CA PHE A 61 7.29 -5.34 -10.32
C PHE A 61 8.07 -6.50 -9.68
N ASN A 62 9.40 -6.50 -9.79
CA ASN A 62 10.25 -7.49 -9.13
C ASN A 62 10.53 -7.06 -7.68
N LEU A 63 9.96 -7.79 -6.74
CA LEU A 63 10.10 -7.57 -5.32
C LEU A 63 11.28 -8.37 -4.77
N THR A 64 11.86 -7.86 -3.68
CA THR A 64 12.86 -8.59 -2.90
C THR A 64 12.20 -9.13 -1.64
N CYS A 65 12.32 -10.43 -1.36
CA CYS A 65 11.89 -10.99 -0.09
C CYS A 65 13.08 -11.01 0.87
N ASP A 66 13.10 -10.07 1.81
CA ASP A 66 14.18 -9.93 2.78
C ASP A 66 14.00 -10.96 3.91
N GLY A 67 14.82 -12.01 3.84
CA GLY A 67 14.86 -13.09 4.84
C GLY A 67 15.72 -12.79 6.07
N THR A 68 16.27 -11.57 6.20
CA THR A 68 16.97 -11.17 7.44
C THR A 68 16.00 -10.87 8.58
N PHE A 69 14.71 -10.70 8.27
CA PHE A 69 13.63 -10.56 9.23
C PHE A 69 12.88 -11.89 9.43
N ASP A 70 12.29 -12.05 10.61
CA ASP A 70 11.40 -13.15 10.94
C ASP A 70 10.01 -12.59 11.37
N PRO A 71 8.93 -12.82 10.59
CA PRO A 71 8.93 -13.47 9.27
C PRO A 71 9.61 -12.62 8.18
N PRO A 72 9.99 -13.22 7.03
CA PRO A 72 10.55 -12.50 5.88
C PRO A 72 9.63 -11.38 5.39
N ARG A 73 10.22 -10.28 4.92
CA ARG A 73 9.46 -9.08 4.54
C ARG A 73 9.65 -8.75 3.06
N PRO A 74 8.56 -8.55 2.30
CA PRO A 74 8.68 -8.10 0.92
C PRO A 74 9.09 -6.63 0.88
N MET A 75 9.99 -6.32 -0.03
CA MET A 75 10.56 -5.00 -0.24
C MET A 75 10.40 -4.62 -1.72
N VAL A 76 10.11 -3.34 -1.97
CA VAL A 76 10.02 -2.75 -3.32
C VAL A 76 10.89 -1.50 -3.38
N GLY A 77 11.54 -1.28 -4.51
CA GLY A 77 12.42 -0.14 -4.72
C GLY A 77 13.77 -0.54 -5.30
N ASP A 78 14.66 0.42 -5.41
CA ASP A 78 16.05 0.22 -5.79
C ASP A 78 16.99 0.48 -4.60
N ARG A 79 18.28 0.65 -4.85
CA ARG A 79 19.28 0.85 -3.79
C ARG A 79 19.11 2.18 -3.05
N GLU A 80 18.45 3.17 -3.64
CA GLU A 80 18.34 4.52 -3.10
C GLU A 80 17.04 4.71 -2.31
N ALA A 81 15.96 4.03 -2.70
CA ALA A 81 14.66 4.15 -2.04
C ALA A 81 13.91 2.79 -1.94
N ILE A 82 14.37 1.92 -1.05
CA ILE A 82 13.71 0.64 -0.74
C ILE A 82 12.71 0.81 0.41
N VAL A 83 11.49 0.31 0.23
CA VAL A 83 10.42 0.34 1.23
C VAL A 83 9.77 -1.02 1.41
N GLU A 84 9.25 -1.25 2.62
CA GLU A 84 8.57 -2.50 2.97
C GLU A 84 7.16 -2.52 2.36
N VAL A 85 6.76 -3.64 1.77
CA VAL A 85 5.40 -3.85 1.24
C VAL A 85 4.53 -4.49 2.32
N ALA A 86 3.47 -3.80 2.73
CA ALA A 86 2.52 -4.32 3.72
C ALA A 86 1.44 -5.20 3.08
N SER A 87 0.97 -4.85 1.88
CA SER A 87 -0.05 -5.63 1.15
C SER A 87 -0.15 -5.22 -0.32
N ILE A 88 -0.60 -6.15 -1.16
CA ILE A 88 -0.87 -5.91 -2.58
C ILE A 88 -2.32 -6.28 -2.88
N SER A 89 -3.07 -5.35 -3.50
CA SER A 89 -4.44 -5.56 -3.95
C SER A 89 -4.48 -5.52 -5.48
N LEU A 90 -4.60 -6.70 -6.08
CA LEU A 90 -4.68 -6.84 -7.54
C LEU A 90 -5.96 -6.24 -8.09
N GLU A 91 -7.09 -6.50 -7.44
CA GLU A 91 -8.43 -6.04 -7.84
C GLU A 91 -8.53 -4.51 -7.86
N HIS A 92 -7.99 -3.87 -6.82
CA HIS A 92 -8.05 -2.42 -6.64
C HIS A 92 -6.93 -1.69 -7.37
N GLY A 93 -5.88 -2.40 -7.80
CA GLY A 93 -4.70 -1.77 -8.39
C GLY A 93 -3.90 -0.97 -7.36
N GLU A 94 -3.81 -1.47 -6.12
CA GLU A 94 -3.18 -0.77 -5.01
C GLU A 94 -2.03 -1.59 -4.38
N MET A 95 -0.99 -0.91 -3.94
CA MET A 95 0.07 -1.46 -3.10
C MET A 95 0.19 -0.59 -1.84
N ARG A 96 0.16 -1.22 -0.66
CA ARG A 96 0.41 -0.54 0.61
C ARG A 96 1.87 -0.73 0.97
N VAL A 97 2.61 0.36 1.16
CA VAL A 97 4.03 0.34 1.56
C VAL A 97 4.23 1.09 2.87
N LEU A 98 5.28 0.77 3.62
CA LEU A 98 5.66 1.49 4.84
C LEU A 98 6.84 2.42 4.54
N SER A 99 6.60 3.73 4.64
CA SER A 99 7.55 4.79 4.30
C SER A 99 8.16 5.41 5.56
N PRO A 100 9.48 5.67 5.60
CA PRO A 100 10.10 6.39 6.71
C PRO A 100 9.45 7.75 6.97
N VAL A 101 9.34 8.11 8.25
CA VAL A 101 8.77 9.39 8.67
C VAL A 101 9.84 10.47 8.64
N ASN A 102 9.59 11.53 7.86
CA ASN A 102 10.46 12.70 7.83
C ASN A 102 10.33 13.47 9.14
N HIS A 103 11.44 14.02 9.62
CA HIS A 103 11.46 14.75 10.88
C HIS A 103 12.52 15.84 10.92
N ILE A 104 12.28 16.81 11.79
CA ILE A 104 13.27 17.78 12.24
C ILE A 104 13.24 17.81 13.76
N CYS A 105 14.39 17.59 14.38
CA CYS A 105 14.56 17.54 15.82
C CYS A 105 15.51 18.64 16.28
N PHE A 106 15.05 19.50 17.17
CA PHE A 106 15.78 20.59 17.78
C PHE A 106 16.40 20.16 19.10
N THR A 107 17.70 20.42 19.28
CA THR A 107 18.42 20.26 20.55
C THR A 107 18.62 21.58 21.28
N SER A 108 18.43 22.69 20.56
CA SER A 108 18.32 24.05 21.08
C SER A 108 17.40 24.84 20.15
N ASN A 109 17.06 26.08 20.52
CA ASN A 109 16.24 26.95 19.67
C ASN A 109 16.74 27.05 18.22
N SER A 110 18.05 27.02 17.96
CA SER A 110 18.62 27.20 16.61
C SER A 110 19.43 26.02 16.09
N THR A 111 19.52 24.91 16.84
CA THR A 111 20.30 23.73 16.46
C THR A 111 19.35 22.57 16.24
N SER A 112 19.39 22.00 15.04
CA SER A 112 18.54 20.86 14.68
C SER A 112 19.26 19.83 13.83
N THR A 113 18.75 18.61 13.89
CA THR A 113 19.06 17.52 12.97
C THR A 113 17.77 17.20 12.20
N LYS A 114 17.88 16.95 10.90
CA LYS A 114 16.72 16.68 10.05
C LYS A 114 16.96 15.48 9.15
N LEU A 115 15.91 14.70 8.95
CA LEU A 115 15.76 13.73 7.88
C LEU A 115 14.55 14.19 7.05
N ALA A 116 14.82 14.69 5.86
CA ALA A 116 13.82 15.26 4.97
C ALA A 116 14.13 14.81 3.55
N ASP A 117 13.46 13.75 3.15
CA ASP A 117 13.61 13.07 1.88
C ASP A 117 12.30 13.12 1.08
N GLY A 118 12.37 12.55 -0.11
CA GLY A 118 11.27 12.42 -1.04
C GLY A 118 11.41 11.18 -1.89
N TYR A 119 10.48 11.04 -2.82
CA TYR A 119 10.44 9.96 -3.79
C TYR A 119 10.34 10.54 -5.19
N ASP A 120 11.18 10.05 -6.10
CA ASP A 120 10.93 10.12 -7.52
C ASP A 120 10.21 8.85 -7.98
N LEU A 121 8.94 8.99 -8.31
CA LEU A 121 8.07 7.88 -8.70
C LEU A 121 7.86 7.81 -10.22
N GLN A 122 8.39 8.78 -10.99
CA GLN A 122 8.36 8.79 -12.45
C GLN A 122 8.82 7.46 -13.08
N PRO A 123 9.94 6.84 -12.64
CA PRO A 123 10.39 5.58 -13.24
C PRO A 123 9.58 4.35 -12.78
N THR A 124 8.68 4.51 -11.82
CA THR A 124 7.96 3.42 -11.16
C THR A 124 6.52 3.27 -11.71
N PRO A 125 5.87 2.11 -11.53
CA PRO A 125 4.45 1.97 -11.84
C PRO A 125 3.55 2.65 -10.80
N PHE A 126 4.10 3.18 -9.71
CA PHE A 126 3.37 3.61 -8.52
C PHE A 126 3.10 5.13 -8.51
N ILE A 127 1.95 5.54 -7.95
CA ILE A 127 1.60 6.93 -7.64
C ILE A 127 0.78 6.92 -6.33
N PRO A 128 1.03 7.82 -5.35
CA PRO A 128 0.24 7.85 -4.12
C PRO A 128 -1.22 8.18 -4.41
N SER A 129 -2.13 7.40 -3.84
CA SER A 129 -3.57 7.58 -4.06
C SER A 129 -4.11 8.80 -3.29
N PRO A 130 -4.68 9.82 -3.95
CA PRO A 130 -5.10 11.06 -3.29
C PRO A 130 -6.33 10.90 -2.39
N SER A 131 -7.18 9.91 -2.66
CA SER A 131 -8.35 9.59 -1.83
C SER A 131 -7.97 8.77 -0.59
N ARG A 132 -6.89 7.98 -0.67
CA ARG A 132 -6.45 7.08 0.38
C ARG A 132 -5.38 7.67 1.28
N ASN A 133 -4.70 8.74 0.88
CA ASN A 133 -3.61 9.33 1.66
C ASN A 133 -3.82 10.82 1.95
N ARG A 134 -3.17 11.29 3.01
CA ARG A 134 -3.02 12.70 3.37
C ARG A 134 -1.57 12.98 3.71
N PHE A 135 -1.12 14.19 3.40
CA PHE A 135 0.10 14.71 3.98
C PHE A 135 -0.19 15.15 5.41
N THR A 136 0.49 14.57 6.39
CA THR A 136 0.27 14.76 7.83
C THR A 136 1.52 15.39 8.44
N VAL A 137 1.33 16.40 9.28
CA VAL A 137 2.38 17.05 10.05
C VAL A 137 2.05 16.95 11.53
N ILE A 138 3.02 16.56 12.35
CA ILE A 138 2.89 16.44 13.80
C ILE A 138 3.89 17.40 14.45
N GLY A 139 3.41 18.28 15.31
CA GLY A 139 4.22 19.27 16.00
C GLY A 139 3.43 20.52 16.39
N CYS A 140 3.98 21.28 17.33
CA CYS A 140 3.53 22.60 17.71
C CYS A 140 4.35 23.69 17.02
N ASN A 141 3.68 24.74 16.54
CA ASN A 141 4.32 25.86 15.84
C ASN A 141 5.16 25.38 14.64
N THR A 142 4.59 24.46 13.87
CA THR A 142 5.29 23.72 12.81
C THR A 142 4.55 23.90 11.48
N LEU A 143 5.24 24.42 10.47
CA LEU A 143 4.83 24.36 9.07
C LEU A 143 5.57 23.22 8.35
N GLY A 144 4.84 22.17 8.00
CA GLY A 144 5.33 21.15 7.08
C GLY A 144 4.77 21.39 5.69
N LEU A 145 5.63 21.26 4.68
CA LEU A 145 5.27 21.35 3.27
C LEU A 145 5.56 20.03 2.58
N ILE A 146 4.69 19.69 1.63
CA ILE A 146 4.94 18.70 0.60
C ILE A 146 5.13 19.44 -0.72
N THR A 147 6.27 19.20 -1.36
CA THR A 147 6.62 19.81 -2.65
C THR A 147 6.86 18.71 -3.67
N GLY A 148 6.59 18.96 -4.94
CA GLY A 148 6.77 17.94 -5.95
C GLY A 148 6.33 18.36 -7.33
N TYR A 149 6.07 17.36 -8.17
CA TYR A 149 5.60 17.56 -9.53
C TYR A 149 4.41 16.65 -9.81
N LYS A 150 3.43 17.21 -10.53
CA LYS A 150 2.44 16.44 -11.26
C LYS A 150 2.97 16.37 -12.69
N ASP A 151 3.37 15.20 -13.18
CA ASP A 151 4.10 15.04 -14.45
C ASP A 151 5.50 15.73 -14.51
N THR A 152 6.00 16.03 -15.70
CA THR A 152 7.32 16.63 -15.96
C THR A 152 7.37 18.16 -15.86
N ALA A 153 6.24 18.87 -15.75
CA ALA A 153 6.16 20.33 -15.89
C ALA A 153 5.32 21.04 -14.81
N SER A 154 4.41 20.36 -14.12
CA SER A 154 3.50 21.04 -13.17
C SER A 154 3.98 20.95 -11.73
N GLN A 155 4.69 21.97 -11.26
CA GLN A 155 5.10 22.06 -9.86
C GLN A 155 3.88 22.04 -8.92
N TYR A 156 4.00 21.32 -7.82
CA TYR A 156 3.00 21.20 -6.77
C TYR A 156 3.63 21.55 -5.43
N VAL A 157 2.90 22.34 -4.64
CA VAL A 157 3.21 22.61 -3.25
C VAL A 157 1.90 22.62 -2.48
N ALA A 158 1.87 21.90 -1.37
CA ALA A 158 0.87 22.08 -0.33
C ALA A 158 1.55 21.95 1.04
N GLY A 159 0.78 22.18 2.08
CA GLY A 159 1.26 21.99 3.43
C GLY A 159 0.20 22.42 4.42
N CYS A 160 0.52 22.26 5.68
CA CYS A 160 -0.34 22.69 6.76
C CYS A 160 0.52 23.17 7.92
N TYR A 161 -0.07 24.05 8.72
CA TYR A 161 0.52 24.58 9.93
C TYR A 161 -0.25 24.08 11.15
N SER A 162 0.46 23.69 12.18
CA SER A 162 -0.10 23.29 13.47
C SER A 162 0.45 24.18 14.58
N TYR A 163 -0.42 24.57 15.51
CA TYR A 163 -0.12 25.47 16.62
C TYR A 163 -0.54 24.86 17.97
N CYS A 164 0.31 25.02 18.97
CA CYS A 164 -0.04 24.81 20.37
C CYS A 164 0.93 25.57 21.27
N ASP A 165 0.42 26.14 22.37
CA ASP A 165 1.23 26.83 23.40
C ASP A 165 1.94 25.85 24.34
N GLY A 166 1.47 24.61 24.40
CA GLY A 166 1.97 23.55 25.26
C GLY A 166 1.21 22.25 25.02
N VAL A 167 1.76 21.14 25.49
CA VAL A 167 1.13 19.81 25.36
C VAL A 167 -0.28 19.79 25.95
N ASN A 168 -0.48 20.44 27.09
CA ASN A 168 -1.76 20.52 27.80
C ASN A 168 -2.87 21.24 27.02
N ASN A 169 -2.53 22.00 25.98
CA ASN A 169 -3.49 22.71 25.12
C ASN A 169 -3.95 21.84 23.94
N THR A 170 -3.42 20.63 23.83
CA THR A 170 -3.83 19.63 22.84
C THR A 170 -4.65 18.53 23.52
N SER A 171 -5.31 17.66 22.76
CA SER A 171 -6.11 16.57 23.33
C SER A 171 -5.95 15.29 22.54
N ASP A 172 -5.75 14.18 23.23
CA ASP A 172 -5.66 12.86 22.61
C ASP A 172 -6.91 12.56 21.77
N GLY A 173 -6.71 11.98 20.59
CA GLY A 173 -7.78 11.67 19.65
C GLY A 173 -8.44 12.87 18.98
N ALA A 174 -7.95 14.10 19.21
CA ALA A 174 -8.44 15.26 18.48
C ALA A 174 -8.21 15.10 16.97
N PRO A 175 -9.14 15.62 16.14
CA PRO A 175 -8.94 15.66 14.69
C PRO A 175 -7.65 16.38 14.33
N CYS A 176 -6.93 15.88 13.32
CA CYS A 176 -5.66 16.43 12.89
C CYS A 176 -5.84 17.69 12.04
N ALA A 177 -6.31 18.76 12.68
CA ALA A 177 -6.81 19.97 12.03
C ALA A 177 -6.20 21.27 12.60
N GLY A 178 -5.02 21.20 13.23
CA GLY A 178 -4.21 22.38 13.57
C GLY A 178 -3.73 22.50 15.01
N MET A 179 -4.16 21.63 15.95
CA MET A 179 -3.67 21.63 17.33
C MET A 179 -2.83 20.38 17.60
N GLY A 180 -1.51 20.51 17.53
CA GLY A 180 -0.55 19.42 17.71
C GLY A 180 -0.30 18.57 16.46
N CYS A 181 -1.25 18.55 15.51
CA CYS A 181 -1.02 18.03 14.18
C CYS A 181 -1.99 18.65 13.15
N CYS A 182 -1.66 18.53 11.88
CA CYS A 182 -2.51 18.97 10.77
C CYS A 182 -2.35 18.05 9.55
N GLU A 183 -3.34 18.08 8.66
CA GLU A 183 -3.32 17.35 7.40
C GLU A 183 -3.57 18.25 6.19
N ALA A 184 -3.03 17.86 5.03
CA ALA A 184 -3.30 18.45 3.74
C ALA A 184 -3.59 17.35 2.69
N ALA A 185 -4.47 17.67 1.74
CA ALA A 185 -4.74 16.78 0.62
C ALA A 185 -3.56 16.76 -0.37
N ILE A 186 -3.29 15.59 -0.94
CA ILE A 186 -2.34 15.41 -2.04
C ILE A 186 -3.10 15.36 -3.38
N PRO A 187 -2.49 15.81 -4.50
CA PRO A 187 -3.13 15.81 -5.80
C PRO A 187 -3.06 14.41 -6.43
N ALA A 188 -3.95 14.19 -7.41
CA ALA A 188 -3.77 13.10 -8.35
C ALA A 188 -2.49 13.30 -9.18
N ASN A 189 -1.96 12.20 -9.73
CA ASN A 189 -0.80 12.18 -10.60
C ASN A 189 0.46 12.81 -9.98
N LEU A 190 0.66 12.69 -8.66
CA LEU A 190 1.86 13.16 -7.97
C LEU A 190 3.03 12.21 -8.25
N THR A 191 3.84 12.54 -9.25
CA THR A 191 4.92 11.66 -9.75
C THR A 191 6.24 11.84 -9.03
N THR A 192 6.41 12.94 -8.31
CA THR A 192 7.57 13.19 -7.46
C THR A 192 7.09 13.99 -6.27
N PHE A 193 7.55 13.67 -5.07
CA PHE A 193 7.29 14.50 -3.90
C PHE A 193 8.41 14.44 -2.88
N GLY A 194 8.59 15.50 -2.10
CA GLY A 194 9.50 15.57 -0.98
C GLY A 194 8.94 16.44 0.13
N VAL A 195 9.49 16.27 1.33
CA VAL A 195 9.03 16.97 2.53
C VAL A 195 9.98 18.11 2.89
N VAL A 196 9.42 19.27 3.20
CA VAL A 196 10.18 20.45 3.63
C VAL A 196 9.61 21.00 4.94
N PHE A 197 10.47 21.17 5.93
CA PHE A 197 10.16 21.93 7.14
C PHE A 197 10.66 23.36 6.96
N GLN A 198 9.74 24.34 6.88
CA GLN A 198 10.09 25.74 6.68
C GLN A 198 10.35 26.44 8.02
N MET A 199 11.40 26.02 8.73
CA MET A 199 11.80 26.59 10.01
C MET A 199 13.28 26.38 10.29
N ASN A 200 13.94 27.42 10.80
CA ASN A 200 15.33 27.38 11.26
C ASN A 200 15.43 27.47 12.78
N GLN A 201 14.31 27.75 13.45
CA GLN A 201 14.23 27.94 14.88
C GLN A 201 12.96 27.31 15.44
N SER A 202 13.00 26.91 16.70
CA SER A 202 11.85 26.42 17.44
C SER A 202 11.77 27.09 18.80
N LYS A 203 10.62 27.70 19.10
CA LYS A 203 10.32 28.27 20.43
C LYS A 203 9.71 27.26 21.41
N VAL A 204 9.42 26.05 20.92
CA VAL A 204 8.73 25.00 21.66
C VAL A 204 9.62 23.77 21.87
N TRP A 205 10.88 23.83 21.45
CA TRP A 205 11.81 22.68 21.46
C TRP A 205 11.97 22.05 22.85
N ASP A 206 11.79 22.85 23.90
CA ASP A 206 11.88 22.44 25.30
C ASP A 206 10.84 21.38 25.69
N PHE A 207 9.63 21.42 25.12
CA PHE A 207 8.60 20.38 25.34
C PHE A 207 8.31 19.54 24.10
N ASN A 208 8.43 20.14 22.91
CA ASN A 208 8.26 19.49 21.61
C ASN A 208 9.53 19.63 20.76
N PRO A 209 10.56 18.79 21.03
CA PRO A 209 11.84 18.88 20.36
C PRO A 209 11.79 18.39 18.92
N CYS A 210 10.90 17.44 18.57
CA CYS A 210 10.83 16.86 17.23
C CYS A 210 9.48 17.14 16.57
N PHE A 211 9.55 17.52 15.29
CA PHE A 211 8.40 17.64 14.42
C PHE A 211 8.49 16.59 13.31
N TYR A 212 7.35 16.05 12.92
CA TYR A 212 7.27 14.96 11.96
C TYR A 212 6.38 15.34 10.78
N ALA A 213 6.68 14.80 9.61
CA ALA A 213 5.85 14.97 8.42
C ALA A 213 5.93 13.73 7.54
N MET A 214 4.79 13.33 6.98
CA MET A 214 4.67 12.08 6.22
C MET A 214 3.46 12.14 5.29
N VAL A 215 3.53 11.45 4.16
CA VAL A 215 2.32 11.01 3.47
C VAL A 215 1.88 9.72 4.17
N ALA A 216 0.62 9.66 4.60
CA ALA A 216 0.10 8.51 5.32
C ALA A 216 -1.34 8.21 4.91
N GLU A 217 -1.72 6.95 5.05
CA GLU A 217 -3.08 6.49 4.79
C GLU A 217 -4.09 7.15 5.74
N VAL A 218 -5.21 7.58 5.17
CA VAL A 218 -6.32 8.18 5.90
C VAL A 218 -6.80 7.23 6.99
N GLY A 219 -6.90 7.74 8.21
CA GLY A 219 -7.36 6.99 9.38
C GLY A 219 -6.30 6.12 10.06
N TRP A 220 -5.08 6.04 9.53
CA TRP A 220 -3.99 5.35 10.24
C TRP A 220 -3.48 6.14 11.44
N TYR A 221 -3.32 7.46 11.29
CA TYR A 221 -2.82 8.33 12.34
C TYR A 221 -3.96 8.87 13.21
N ASN A 222 -3.80 8.74 14.53
CA ASN A 222 -4.60 9.43 15.53
C ASN A 222 -3.65 10.17 16.47
N PHE A 223 -3.94 11.46 16.70
CA PHE A 223 -3.10 12.33 17.51
C PHE A 223 -3.05 11.89 18.97
N ARG A 224 -1.86 12.00 19.56
CA ARG A 224 -1.54 11.67 20.94
C ARG A 224 -0.56 12.71 21.49
N GLN A 225 -0.82 13.22 22.68
CA GLN A 225 0.03 14.19 23.36
C GLN A 225 1.48 13.70 23.49
N GLN A 226 1.69 12.40 23.72
CA GLN A 226 3.02 11.82 23.79
C GLN A 226 3.81 11.89 22.49
N ASP A 227 3.16 12.04 21.33
CA ASP A 227 3.86 12.18 20.04
C ASP A 227 4.64 13.50 19.96
N LEU A 228 4.24 14.50 20.76
CA LEU A 228 4.92 15.78 20.84
C LEU A 228 6.16 15.71 21.73
N VAL A 229 6.23 14.77 22.68
CA VAL A 229 7.25 14.80 23.74
C VAL A 229 8.41 13.87 23.43
N GLY A 230 9.62 14.31 23.80
CA GLY A 230 10.83 13.51 23.66
C GLY A 230 11.39 13.49 22.23
N SER A 231 12.62 13.02 22.12
CA SER A 231 13.32 12.94 20.83
C SER A 231 12.94 11.65 20.11
N LEU A 232 12.39 11.77 18.89
CA LEU A 232 11.98 10.65 18.03
C LEU A 232 10.93 9.71 18.65
N GLY A 233 10.24 10.12 19.72
CA GLY A 233 9.28 9.29 20.46
C GLY A 233 8.19 8.70 19.56
N PHE A 234 7.56 9.53 18.72
CA PHE A 234 6.56 9.07 17.76
C PHE A 234 7.08 7.96 16.82
N ILE A 235 8.28 8.13 16.28
CA ILE A 235 8.88 7.16 15.36
C ILE A 235 9.18 5.86 16.10
N ASN A 236 9.85 5.94 17.24
CA ASN A 236 10.25 4.76 18.00
C ASN A 236 9.05 3.95 18.49
N ASP A 237 7.97 4.61 18.91
CA ASP A 237 6.82 3.96 19.54
C ASP A 237 5.78 3.48 18.53
N ARG A 238 5.57 4.19 17.41
CA ARG A 238 4.44 3.93 16.50
C ARG A 238 4.80 3.78 15.04
N ALA A 239 5.90 4.37 14.59
CA ALA A 239 6.29 4.40 13.18
C ALA A 239 7.67 3.78 12.93
N GLN A 240 8.09 2.81 13.75
CA GLN A 240 9.40 2.19 13.65
C GLN A 240 9.62 1.50 12.29
N ARG A 241 8.53 0.94 11.74
CA ARG A 241 8.51 0.34 10.38
C ARG A 241 8.16 1.35 9.29
N GLY A 242 7.83 2.59 9.65
CA GLY A 242 7.32 3.62 8.76
C GLY A 242 5.81 3.82 8.84
N ALA A 243 5.33 4.88 8.21
CA ALA A 243 3.92 5.18 8.02
C ALA A 243 3.40 4.52 6.74
N PRO A 244 2.19 3.92 6.74
CA PRO A 244 1.64 3.29 5.56
C PRO A 244 1.23 4.32 4.51
N ILE A 245 1.63 4.08 3.27
CA ILE A 245 1.18 4.80 2.08
C ILE A 245 0.45 3.81 1.17
N VAL A 246 -0.72 4.18 0.66
CA VAL A 246 -1.42 3.45 -0.41
C VAL A 246 -1.02 4.03 -1.75
N ALA A 247 -0.26 3.29 -2.55
CA ALA A 247 0.06 3.66 -3.91
C ALA A 247 -0.88 2.95 -4.90
N ASP A 248 -1.51 3.71 -5.78
CA ASP A 248 -2.08 3.15 -7.00
C ASP A 248 -0.92 2.68 -7.89
N TRP A 249 -1.06 1.53 -8.54
CA TRP A 249 -0.13 1.09 -9.58
C TRP A 249 -0.83 0.94 -10.92
N ALA A 250 -0.06 1.03 -12.00
CA ALA A 250 -0.57 0.83 -13.35
C ALA A 250 0.50 0.25 -14.26
N ILE A 251 0.04 -0.40 -15.33
CA ILE A 251 0.88 -0.71 -16.49
C ILE A 251 1.00 0.58 -17.32
N LYS A 252 2.21 1.12 -17.43
CA LYS A 252 2.48 2.45 -18.03
C LYS A 252 3.05 2.40 -19.45
N ASN A 253 3.12 1.24 -20.09
CA ASN A 253 3.62 1.11 -21.48
C ASN A 253 2.63 1.59 -22.56
N GLY A 254 1.41 2.00 -22.17
CA GLY A 254 0.40 2.48 -23.09
C GLY A 254 -0.95 2.70 -22.39
N SER A 255 -2.00 2.76 -23.21
CA SER A 255 -3.40 2.85 -22.78
C SER A 255 -4.16 1.59 -23.19
N CYS A 256 -5.40 1.45 -22.73
CA CYS A 256 -6.26 0.37 -23.21
C CYS A 256 -6.43 0.44 -24.74
N PRO A 257 -6.33 -0.71 -25.45
CA PRO A 257 -6.64 -0.77 -26.87
C PRO A 257 -8.07 -0.31 -27.15
N GLU A 258 -8.29 0.33 -28.31
CA GLU A 258 -9.64 0.64 -28.76
C GLU A 258 -10.41 -0.64 -29.09
N GLU A 259 -11.72 -0.61 -28.86
CA GLU A 259 -12.59 -1.76 -29.12
C GLU A 259 -12.49 -2.20 -30.59
N GLY A 260 -12.26 -3.49 -30.82
CA GLY A 260 -12.13 -4.07 -32.16
C GLY A 260 -10.76 -3.90 -32.83
N LYS A 261 -9.77 -3.28 -32.16
CA LYS A 261 -8.37 -3.28 -32.62
C LYS A 261 -7.57 -4.40 -31.96
N ASP A 262 -6.55 -4.88 -32.67
CA ASP A 262 -5.60 -5.85 -32.12
C ASP A 262 -4.83 -5.23 -30.95
N ALA A 263 -4.67 -6.01 -29.88
CA ALA A 263 -3.87 -5.59 -28.73
C ALA A 263 -2.38 -5.52 -29.10
N PRO A 264 -1.62 -4.56 -28.52
CA PRO A 264 -0.17 -4.52 -28.65
C PRO A 264 0.49 -5.83 -28.23
N SER A 265 1.68 -6.12 -28.76
CA SER A 265 2.41 -7.36 -28.45
C SER A 265 2.87 -7.46 -26.99
N ASP A 266 2.95 -6.34 -26.29
CA ASP A 266 3.30 -6.20 -24.88
C ASP A 266 2.08 -5.88 -23.98
N TYR A 267 0.88 -6.19 -24.47
CA TYR A 267 -0.37 -6.04 -23.71
C TYR A 267 -0.41 -6.98 -22.50
N ALA A 268 -0.73 -6.41 -21.32
CA ALA A 268 -0.62 -7.12 -20.06
C ALA A 268 -1.84 -8.00 -19.72
N CYS A 269 -3.02 -7.73 -20.29
CA CYS A 269 -4.26 -8.45 -19.95
C CYS A 269 -4.40 -9.69 -20.84
N ILE A 270 -3.67 -10.74 -20.50
CA ILE A 270 -3.53 -11.94 -21.35
C ILE A 270 -4.57 -13.03 -21.08
N SER A 271 -5.41 -12.86 -20.05
CA SER A 271 -6.49 -13.80 -19.74
C SER A 271 -7.69 -13.58 -20.67
N ALA A 272 -8.23 -14.65 -21.26
CA ALA A 272 -9.36 -14.57 -22.21
C ALA A 272 -10.63 -13.94 -21.61
N ASN A 273 -10.85 -14.12 -20.30
CA ASN A 273 -11.99 -13.54 -19.57
C ASN A 273 -11.58 -12.31 -18.76
N SER A 274 -10.77 -11.44 -19.36
CA SER A 274 -10.34 -10.18 -18.76
C SER A 274 -10.54 -9.00 -19.71
N TYR A 275 -10.56 -7.80 -19.14
CA TYR A 275 -10.61 -6.56 -19.88
C TYR A 275 -9.61 -5.55 -19.32
N CYS A 276 -9.24 -4.59 -20.15
CA CYS A 276 -8.43 -3.45 -19.76
C CYS A 276 -9.30 -2.33 -19.19
N LYS A 277 -8.85 -1.74 -18.09
CA LYS A 277 -9.46 -0.58 -17.45
C LYS A 277 -8.41 0.53 -17.32
N ALA A 278 -8.77 1.78 -17.60
CA ALA A 278 -7.88 2.91 -17.33
C ALA A 278 -7.43 2.92 -15.86
N ALA A 279 -6.18 3.34 -15.62
CA ALA A 279 -5.63 3.43 -14.27
C ALA A 279 -6.49 4.36 -13.39
N ASN A 280 -6.55 4.05 -12.09
CA ASN A 280 -7.32 4.87 -11.14
C ASN A 280 -6.72 6.27 -10.94
N ASN A 281 -5.41 6.43 -11.19
CA ASN A 281 -4.65 7.63 -10.91
C ASN A 281 -3.44 7.74 -11.85
N GLY A 282 -3.36 8.83 -12.61
CA GLY A 282 -2.31 9.04 -13.61
C GLY A 282 -2.50 8.20 -14.89
N PRO A 283 -1.48 8.18 -15.78
CA PRO A 283 -1.52 7.45 -17.04
C PRO A 283 -1.32 5.93 -16.85
N GLY A 284 -1.81 5.16 -17.81
CA GLY A 284 -1.67 3.71 -17.86
C GLY A 284 -3.00 2.97 -17.69
N TYR A 285 -2.90 1.67 -17.48
CA TYR A 285 -4.06 0.80 -17.33
C TYR A 285 -3.85 -0.34 -16.33
N LEU A 286 -4.97 -0.95 -15.95
CA LEU A 286 -5.09 -2.16 -15.13
C LEU A 286 -5.82 -3.24 -15.93
N CYS A 287 -5.61 -4.49 -15.55
CA CYS A 287 -6.37 -5.62 -16.06
C CYS A 287 -7.33 -6.10 -14.99
N GLN A 288 -8.57 -6.39 -15.37
CA GLN A 288 -9.59 -6.90 -14.46
C GLN A 288 -10.29 -8.10 -15.09
N CYS A 289 -10.68 -9.07 -14.26
CA CYS A 289 -11.50 -10.17 -14.75
C CYS A 289 -12.89 -9.67 -15.12
N SER A 290 -13.43 -10.19 -16.22
CA SER A 290 -14.78 -9.89 -16.68
C SER A 290 -15.82 -10.34 -15.64
N LYS A 291 -16.99 -9.71 -15.65
CA LYS A 291 -18.08 -10.03 -14.72
C LYS A 291 -18.38 -11.54 -14.73
N GLY A 292 -18.41 -12.16 -13.55
CA GLY A 292 -18.63 -13.60 -13.37
C GLY A 292 -17.35 -14.46 -13.37
N TYR A 293 -16.19 -13.84 -13.55
CA TYR A 293 -14.87 -14.47 -13.48
C TYR A 293 -14.05 -13.82 -12.37
N GLU A 294 -13.22 -14.61 -11.70
CA GLU A 294 -12.26 -14.10 -10.71
C GLU A 294 -10.92 -14.81 -10.86
N GLY A 295 -9.90 -14.27 -10.20
CA GLY A 295 -8.52 -14.75 -10.28
C GLY A 295 -7.58 -13.65 -10.79
N ASN A 296 -6.61 -14.03 -11.61
CA ASN A 296 -5.55 -13.13 -12.05
C ASN A 296 -5.65 -12.82 -13.56
N PRO A 297 -6.03 -11.60 -13.98
CA PRO A 297 -6.16 -11.24 -15.38
C PRO A 297 -4.83 -11.11 -16.14
N TYR A 298 -3.71 -11.08 -15.41
CA TYR A 298 -2.35 -11.01 -15.96
C TYR A 298 -1.74 -12.39 -16.24
N LEU A 299 -2.44 -13.48 -15.89
CA LEU A 299 -2.01 -14.85 -16.17
C LEU A 299 -2.84 -15.46 -17.31
N LEU A 300 -2.20 -16.29 -18.14
CA LEU A 300 -2.91 -17.06 -19.16
C LEU A 300 -3.91 -18.00 -18.47
N ASN A 301 -5.19 -17.92 -18.85
CA ASN A 301 -6.31 -18.63 -18.19
C ASN A 301 -6.49 -18.31 -16.70
N GLY A 302 -6.03 -17.14 -16.24
CA GLY A 302 -6.09 -16.77 -14.82
C GLY A 302 -7.44 -16.23 -14.35
N CYS A 303 -8.31 -15.77 -15.26
CA CYS A 303 -9.70 -15.43 -14.93
C CYS A 303 -10.61 -16.61 -15.20
N GLN A 304 -11.03 -17.28 -14.13
CA GLN A 304 -11.81 -18.51 -14.20
C GLN A 304 -13.22 -18.27 -13.64
N GLY A 305 -14.22 -18.80 -14.34
CA GLY A 305 -15.61 -18.68 -13.91
C GLY A 305 -15.79 -19.32 -12.54
N SER A 306 -16.64 -18.74 -11.70
CA SER A 306 -17.07 -19.41 -10.48
C SER A 306 -17.84 -20.65 -10.93
N ILE A 307 -17.28 -21.85 -10.70
CA ILE A 307 -18.00 -23.10 -10.95
C ILE A 307 -19.19 -23.08 -10.00
N PHE A 308 -20.36 -22.68 -10.49
CA PHE A 308 -21.61 -23.08 -9.86
C PHE A 308 -21.67 -24.59 -10.07
N THR A 309 -21.27 -25.35 -9.06
CA THR A 309 -21.74 -26.73 -8.91
C THR A 309 -23.26 -26.64 -8.78
N GLN A 310 -23.96 -26.68 -9.92
CA GLN A 310 -25.33 -27.14 -9.95
C GLN A 310 -25.29 -28.61 -9.55
N ILE A 311 -25.66 -28.86 -8.30
CA ILE A 311 -26.14 -30.16 -7.84
C ILE A 311 -27.63 -30.22 -8.17
#